data_AF-A0A951K6A6-F1
#
_entry.id   AF-A0A951K6A6-F1
#
_cell.length_a   1.000
_cell.length_b   1.000
_cell.length_c   1.000
_cell.angle_alpha   90.00
_cell.angle_beta   90.00
_cell.angle_gamma   90.00
#
_symmetry.space_group_name_H-M   'P 1'
#
loop_
_entity.id
_entity.type
_entity.pdbx_description
1 polymer ?
#
loop_
_entity_poly.entity_id
_entity_poly.type
_entity_poly.pdbx_seq_one_letter_code
_entity_poly.pdbx_strand_id
1 'polypeptide(L)'
;MERRLDVRPVLVAIVVAAALAFFYLSQSTRVAATGYEIGALGARLAEARADQQQLIWAIGQARSPAEITKRAERGLRLVPLEQGAVMYATVPGSDSD
;
A
#
# COMPACT_ATOMS: atom_id res chain seq x y z
N MET A 1 -59.95 39.33 25.12
CA MET A 1 -59.27 39.44 23.81
C MET A 1 -58.40 38.20 23.66
N GLU A 2 -58.98 37.08 23.22
CA GLU A 2 -58.25 35.82 23.05
C GLU A 2 -57.36 35.93 21.80
N ARG A 3 -56.05 36.07 22.03
CA ARG A 3 -55.05 36.05 20.98
C ARG A 3 -54.92 34.60 20.52
N ARG A 4 -55.67 34.21 19.47
CA ARG A 4 -55.50 32.90 18.83
C ARG A 4 -54.06 32.82 18.35
N LEU A 5 -53.24 32.02 19.04
CA LEU A 5 -51.88 31.71 18.63
C LEU A 5 -51.93 31.02 17.27
N ASP A 6 -51.34 31.64 16.26
CA ASP A 6 -51.15 30.99 14.98
C ASP A 6 -50.12 29.87 15.17
N VAL A 7 -50.56 28.62 15.06
CA VAL A 7 -49.77 27.41 15.32
C VAL A 7 -48.90 27.04 14.12
N ARG A 8 -49.20 27.60 12.94
CA ARG A 8 -48.45 27.37 11.70
C ARG A 8 -46.95 27.68 11.82
N PRO A 9 -46.52 28.85 12.34
CA PRO A 9 -45.09 29.13 12.51
C PRO A 9 -44.39 28.14 13.46
N VAL A 10 -45.10 27.67 14.50
CA VAL A 10 -44.56 26.68 15.44
C VAL A 10 -44.34 25.33 14.74
N LEU A 11 -45.32 24.87 13.95
CA LEU A 11 -45.19 23.64 13.17
C LEU A 11 -44.07 23.73 12.13
N VAL A 12 -43.94 24.87 11.44
CA VAL A 12 -42.84 25.11 10.50
C VAL A 12 -41.49 25.03 11.21
N ALA A 13 -41.35 25.66 12.39
CA ALA A 13 -40.13 25.61 13.18
C ALA A 13 -39.75 24.18 13.58
N ILE A 14 -40.73 23.36 13.98
CA ILE A 14 -40.51 21.94 14.33
C ILE A 14 -40.02 21.16 13.12
N VAL A 15 -40.65 21.33 11.95
CA VAL A 15 -40.24 20.64 10.72
C VAL A 15 -38.83 21.04 10.30
N VAL A 16 -38.48 22.32 10.38
CA VAL A 16 -37.13 22.82 10.08
C VAL A 16 -36.10 22.25 11.07
N ALA A 17 -36.41 22.25 12.37
CA ALA A 17 -35.52 21.67 13.38
C ALA A 17 -35.30 20.17 13.17
N ALA A 18 -36.36 19.42 12.84
CA ALA A 18 -36.27 18.01 12.52
C ALA A 18 -35.41 17.77 11.27
N ALA A 19 -35.62 18.54 10.20
CA ALA A 19 -34.82 18.44 8.97
C ALA A 19 -33.33 18.72 9.22
N LEU A 20 -33.01 19.73 10.03
CA LEU A 20 -31.63 20.05 10.42
C LEU A 20 -31.01 18.92 11.25
N ALA A 21 -31.75 18.33 12.18
CA ALA A 21 -31.27 17.19 12.97
C ALA A 21 -30.97 15.97 12.07
N PHE A 22 -31.86 15.64 11.13
CA PHE A 22 -31.64 14.56 10.16
C PHE A 22 -30.44 14.84 9.25
N PHE A 23 -30.28 16.09 8.80
CA PHE A 23 -29.15 16.49 7.97
C PHE A 23 -27.82 16.33 8.71
N TYR A 24 -27.76 16.76 9.98
CA TYR A 24 -26.56 16.63 10.81
C TYR A 24 -26.23 15.16 11.10
N LEU A 25 -27.24 14.33 11.35
CA LEU A 25 -27.06 12.89 11.53
C LEU A 25 -26.51 12.23 10.26
N SER A 26 -27.03 12.59 9.08
CA SER A 26 -26.54 12.11 7.79
C SER A 26 -25.07 12.49 7.54
N GLN A 27 -24.68 13.71 7.90
CA GLN A 27 -23.27 14.12 7.86
C GLN A 27 -22.41 13.28 8.80
N SER A 28 -22.86 13.07 10.05
CA SER A 28 -22.14 12.26 11.03
C SER A 28 -21.94 10.80 10.57
N THR A 29 -22.99 10.19 10.01
CA THR A 29 -22.91 8.83 9.46
C THR A 29 -21.97 8.75 8.26
N ARG A 30 -21.97 9.75 7.38
CA ARG A 30 -21.09 9.78 6.21
C ARG A 30 -19.63 9.91 6.61
N VAL A 31 -19.31 10.75 7.60
CA VAL A 31 -17.94 10.88 8.14
C VAL A 31 -17.47 9.58 8.78
N ALA A 32 -18.36 8.88 9.51
CA ALA A 32 -18.03 7.58 10.09
C ALA A 32 -17.75 6.52 9.01
N ALA A 33 -18.57 6.45 7.96
CA ALA A 33 -18.35 5.53 6.83
C ALA A 33 -17.01 5.80 6.12
N THR A 34 -16.71 7.07 5.83
CA THR A 34 -15.41 7.47 5.26
C THR A 34 -14.25 7.15 6.19
N GLY A 35 -14.42 7.27 7.51
CA GLY A 35 -13.42 6.86 8.50
C GLY A 35 -13.08 5.37 8.44
N TYR A 36 -14.08 4.51 8.27
CA TYR A 36 -13.86 3.06 8.09
C TYR A 36 -13.13 2.74 6.78
N GLU A 37 -13.48 3.42 5.68
CA GLU A 37 -12.81 3.26 4.39
C GLU A 37 -11.33 3.66 4.48
N ILE A 38 -11.04 4.79 5.12
CA ILE A 38 -9.66 5.26 5.37
C ILE A 38 -8.90 4.25 6.23
N GLY A 39 -9.52 3.74 7.30
CA GLY A 39 -8.91 2.72 8.16
C GLY A 39 -8.58 1.45 7.39
N ALA A 40 -9.50 0.95 6.57
CA ALA A 40 -9.29 -0.23 5.74
C ALA A 40 -8.18 -0.03 4.70
N LEU A 41 -8.13 1.15 4.05
CA LEU A 41 -7.04 1.50 3.12
C LEU A 41 -5.69 1.60 3.82
N GLY A 42 -5.66 2.18 5.03
CA GLY A 42 -4.46 2.25 5.86
C GLY A 42 -3.90 0.88 6.24
N ALA A 43 -4.78 -0.06 6.60
CA ALA A 43 -4.39 -1.44 6.88
C ALA A 43 -3.77 -2.13 5.66
N ARG A 44 -4.41 -2.01 4.48
CA ARG A 44 -3.88 -2.56 3.21
C ARG A 44 -2.53 -1.96 2.83
N LEU A 45 -2.34 -0.66 3.05
CA LEU A 45 -1.07 0.01 2.80
C LEU A 45 0.04 -0.53 3.72
N ALA A 46 -0.26 -0.75 5.00
CA ALA A 46 0.69 -1.30 5.96
C ALA A 46 1.11 -2.73 5.59
N GLU A 47 0.16 -3.56 5.19
CA GLU A 47 0.40 -4.92 4.69
C GLU A 47 1.30 -4.91 3.45
N ALA A 48 0.96 -4.12 2.43
CA ALA A 48 1.77 -4.01 1.22
C ALA A 48 3.21 -3.53 1.48
N ARG A 49 3.40 -2.63 2.46
CA ARG A 49 4.74 -2.17 2.88
C ARG A 49 5.53 -3.27 3.58
N ALA A 50 4.88 -4.08 4.42
CA ALA A 50 5.52 -5.22 5.05
C ALA A 50 5.98 -6.24 3.99
N ASP A 51 5.11 -6.56 3.02
CA ASP A 51 5.43 -7.45 1.90
C ASP A 51 6.61 -6.93 1.08
N GLN A 52 6.61 -5.63 0.78
CA GLN A 52 7.71 -5.00 0.05
C GLN A 52 9.03 -5.11 0.81
N GLN A 53 9.05 -4.88 2.12
CA GLN A 53 10.26 -5.01 2.93
C GLN A 53 10.77 -6.45 2.95
N GLN A 54 9.87 -7.43 3.09
CA GLN A 54 10.22 -8.84 3.04
C GLN A 54 10.81 -9.23 1.69
N LEU A 55 10.22 -8.75 0.60
CA LEU A 55 10.73 -9.00 -0.77
C LEU A 55 12.11 -8.38 -0.99
N ILE A 56 12.33 -7.13 -0.55
CA ILE A 56 13.63 -6.47 -0.65
C ILE A 56 14.69 -7.28 0.10
N TRP A 57 14.38 -7.73 1.31
CA TRP A 57 15.29 -8.57 2.09
C TRP A 57 15.58 -9.91 1.40
N ALA A 58 14.55 -10.60 0.88
CA ALA A 58 14.70 -11.85 0.17
C ALA A 58 15.53 -11.71 -1.11
N ILE A 59 15.34 -10.64 -1.88
CA ILE A 59 16.16 -10.31 -3.05
C ILE A 59 17.60 -10.05 -2.63
N GLY A 60 17.81 -9.26 -1.57
CA GLY A 60 19.14 -8.98 -1.04
C GLY A 60 19.88 -10.26 -0.63
N GLN A 61 19.18 -11.17 0.05
CA GLN A 61 19.73 -12.47 0.43
C GLN A 61 20.05 -13.33 -0.79
N ALA A 62 19.15 -13.42 -1.76
CA ALA A 62 19.33 -14.22 -2.97
C ALA A 62 20.45 -13.69 -3.88
N ARG A 63 20.65 -12.37 -3.92
CA ARG A 63 21.75 -11.73 -4.67
C ARG A 63 23.05 -11.65 -3.87
N SER A 64 23.06 -12.06 -2.61
CA SER A 64 24.28 -11.99 -1.82
C SER A 64 25.33 -12.97 -2.38
N PRO A 65 26.57 -12.51 -2.62
CA PRO A 65 27.63 -13.38 -3.12
C PRO A 65 27.84 -14.61 -2.24
N ALA A 66 27.70 -14.46 -0.92
CA ALA A 66 27.82 -15.56 0.03
C ALA A 66 26.78 -16.68 -0.20
N GLU A 67 25.50 -16.35 -0.40
CA GLU A 67 24.48 -17.37 -0.70
C GLU A 67 24.61 -17.93 -2.12
N ILE A 68 25.05 -17.12 -3.09
CA ILE A 68 25.35 -17.61 -4.45
C ILE A 68 26.47 -18.65 -4.39
N THR A 69 27.59 -18.33 -3.74
CA THR A 69 28.74 -19.24 -3.58
C THR A 69 28.33 -20.49 -2.81
N LYS A 70 27.62 -20.34 -1.68
CA LYS A 70 27.14 -21.48 -0.89
C LYS A 70 26.21 -22.39 -1.69
N ARG A 71 25.32 -21.84 -2.53
CA ARG A 71 24.44 -22.63 -3.39
C ARG A 71 25.21 -23.29 -4.54
N ALA A 72 26.19 -22.61 -5.12
CA ALA A 72 27.07 -23.17 -6.15
C ALA A 72 27.88 -24.37 -5.63
N GLU A 73 28.48 -24.24 -4.45
CA GLU A 73 29.30 -25.29 -3.83
C GLU A 73 28.45 -26.46 -3.31
N ARG A 74 27.38 -26.18 -2.55
CA ARG A 74 26.61 -27.25 -1.88
C ARG A 74 25.52 -27.85 -2.76
N GLY A 75 24.85 -27.03 -3.56
CA GLY A 75 23.71 -27.45 -4.38
C GLY A 75 24.14 -27.98 -5.75
N LEU A 76 25.12 -27.33 -6.37
CA LEU A 76 25.57 -27.66 -7.73
C LEU A 76 26.93 -28.35 -7.76
N ARG A 77 27.61 -28.49 -6.61
CA ARG A 77 28.96 -29.08 -6.48
C ARG A 77 29.97 -28.42 -7.43
N LEU A 78 29.78 -27.14 -7.69
CA LEU A 78 30.69 -26.36 -8.52
C LEU A 78 31.94 -26.05 -7.70
N VAL A 79 33.08 -26.10 -8.38
CA VAL A 79 34.40 -25.83 -7.81
C VAL A 79 34.88 -24.51 -8.38
N PRO A 80 35.54 -23.63 -7.59
CA PRO A 80 36.09 -22.39 -8.11
C PRO A 80 37.01 -22.65 -9.31
N LEU A 81 36.82 -21.88 -10.38
CA LEU A 81 37.71 -21.91 -11.54
C LEU A 81 39.06 -21.30 -11.15
N GLU A 82 40.16 -21.88 -11.65
CA GLU A 82 41.47 -21.26 -11.53
C GLU A 82 41.51 -19.91 -12.28
N GLN A 83 42.28 -18.96 -11.75
CA GLN A 83 42.27 -17.56 -12.21
C GLN A 83 42.69 -17.36 -13.70
N GLY A 84 43.13 -18.42 -14.39
CA GLY A 84 43.47 -18.40 -15.82
C GLY A 84 42.54 -19.23 -16.73
N ALA A 85 41.52 -19.89 -16.19
CA ALA A 85 40.66 -20.79 -16.98
C ALA A 85 39.57 -20.06 -17.79
N VAL A 86 39.39 -18.75 -17.57
CA VAL A 86 38.37 -17.95 -18.25
C VAL A 86 38.93 -17.37 -19.54
N MET A 87 38.51 -17.91 -20.68
CA MET A 87 38.80 -17.36 -21.99
C MET A 87 37.61 -16.54 -22.48
N TYR A 88 37.80 -15.23 -22.66
CA TYR A 88 36.76 -14.38 -23.23
C TYR A 88 36.75 -14.56 -24.75
N ALA A 89 35.56 -14.79 -25.32
CA ALA A 89 35.41 -14.78 -26.76
C ALA A 89 35.68 -13.36 -27.28
N THR A 90 36.68 -13.20 -28.15
CA THR A 90 36.89 -11.96 -28.89
C THR A 90 35.83 -11.87 -29.98
N VAL A 91 35.15 -10.72 -30.07
CA VAL A 91 34.22 -10.44 -31.17
C VAL A 91 35.08 -10.13 -32.40
N PRO A 92 34.99 -10.90 -33.50
CA PRO A 92 35.77 -10.61 -34.70
C PRO A 92 35.33 -9.25 -35.28
N GLY A 93 36.14 -8.21 -35.10
CA GLY A 93 35.90 -6.87 -35.65
C GLY A 93 35.96 -5.69 -34.66
N SER A 94 36.36 -5.87 -33.39
CA SER A 94 36.51 -4.75 -32.45
C SER A 94 37.89 -4.04 -32.48
N ASP A 95 38.83 -4.50 -33.31
CA ASP A 95 40.09 -3.81 -33.57
C ASP A 95 39.98 -3.02 -34.89
N SER A 96 39.30 -1.87 -34.84
CA SER A 96 39.30 -0.86 -35.91
C SER A 96 38.94 0.51 -35.33
N ASP A 97 39.84 1.07 -34.53
CA ASP A 97 40.32 2.48 -34.57
C ASP A 97 41.35 2.74 -33.45
#